data_AF-A0A218XGA3-F1
#
_entry.id   AF-A0A218XGA3-F1
#
_cell.length_a   1.000
_cell.length_b   1.000
_cell.length_c   1.000
_cell.angle_alpha   90.00
_cell.angle_beta   90.00
_cell.angle_gamma   90.00
#
_symmetry.space_group_name_H-M   'P 1'
#
loop_
_entity.id
_entity.type
_entity.pdbx_description
1 polymer ?
#
loop_
_entity_poly.entity_id
_entity_poly.type
_entity_poly.pdbx_seq_one_letter_code
_entity_poly.pdbx_strand_id
1 'polypeptide(L)'
;MEMLRACGHSVTQSDKTMSAAKHLMDEASYLVICTIHVIDGFAFLETSLPRFKVAFIMVVSTDDSANDVCWALQLRAEVVLRKQLQK
;
A
#
# COMPACT_ATOMS: atom_id res chain seq x y z
N MET A 1 9.51 -4.44 7.46
CA MET A 1 8.62 -5.61 7.60
C MET A 1 8.92 -6.47 8.83
N GLU A 2 10.16 -6.52 9.32
CA GLU A 2 10.54 -7.30 10.52
C GLU A 2 9.73 -6.95 11.77
N MET A 3 9.41 -5.67 11.97
CA MET A 3 8.57 -5.21 13.08
C MET A 3 7.20 -5.90 13.12
N LEU A 4 6.53 -6.04 11.97
CA LEU A 4 5.22 -6.71 11.90
C LEU A 4 5.33 -8.19 12.23
N ARG A 5 6.39 -8.85 11.76
CA ARG A 5 6.68 -10.25 12.10
C ARG A 5 6.99 -10.42 13.59
N ALA A 6 7.75 -9.49 14.17
CA ALA A 6 8.07 -9.48 15.60
C ALA A 6 6.83 -9.28 16.48
N CYS A 7 5.82 -8.56 15.99
CA CYS A 7 4.51 -8.45 16.61
C CYS A 7 3.60 -9.67 16.40
N GLY A 8 4.09 -10.73 15.74
CA GLY A 8 3.35 -11.99 15.52
C GLY A 8 2.45 -12.01 14.29
N HIS A 9 2.57 -11.05 13.37
CA HIS A 9 1.78 -11.05 12.14
C HIS A 9 2.43 -11.87 11.02
N SER A 10 1.59 -12.60 10.27
CA SER A 10 2.01 -13.17 8.98
C SER A 10 2.18 -12.05 7.96
N VAL A 11 3.29 -12.07 7.24
CA VAL A 11 3.67 -11.01 6.31
C VAL A 11 4.08 -11.59 4.97
N THR A 12 3.40 -11.13 3.93
CA THR A 12 3.77 -11.32 2.52
C THR A 12 4.32 -9.99 1.99
N GLN A 13 5.44 -10.03 1.29
CA GLN A 13 6.06 -8.84 0.70
C GLN A 13 6.27 -9.09 -0.80
N SER A 14 6.00 -8.08 -1.60
CA SER A 14 6.27 -8.08 -3.04
C SER A 14 6.84 -6.72 -3.45
N ASP A 15 7.86 -6.75 -4.29
CA ASP A 15 8.49 -5.59 -4.92
C ASP A 15 7.90 -5.31 -6.33
N LYS A 16 7.03 -6.19 -6.82
CA LYS A 16 6.41 -6.12 -8.15
C LYS A 16 4.91 -6.01 -8.05
N THR A 17 4.36 -4.97 -8.67
CA THR A 17 2.92 -4.68 -8.74
C THR A 17 2.07 -5.89 -9.13
N MET A 18 2.48 -6.64 -10.17
CA MET A 18 1.73 -7.80 -10.65
C MET A 18 1.72 -8.97 -9.65
N SER A 19 2.83 -9.19 -8.93
CA SER A 19 2.88 -10.22 -7.89
C SER A 19 2.04 -9.81 -6.68
N ALA A 20 2.11 -8.54 -6.28
CA ALA A 20 1.23 -7.99 -5.23
C ALA A 20 -0.25 -8.14 -5.60
N ALA A 21 -0.63 -7.84 -6.85
CA ALA A 21 -2.00 -8.01 -7.34
C ALA A 21 -2.47 -9.45 -7.19
N LYS A 22 -1.66 -10.40 -7.64
CA LYS A 22 -1.99 -11.83 -7.56
C LYS A 22 -2.21 -12.27 -6.12
N HIS A 23 -1.33 -11.89 -5.19
CA HIS A 23 -1.50 -12.25 -3.79
C HIS A 23 -2.79 -11.70 -3.18
N LEU A 24 -3.15 -10.46 -3.51
CA LEU A 24 -4.39 -9.84 -3.02
C LEU A 24 -5.67 -10.44 -3.65
N MET A 25 -5.56 -11.10 -4.81
CA MET A 25 -6.65 -11.89 -5.39
C MET A 25 -6.79 -13.26 -4.72
N ASP A 26 -5.66 -13.92 -4.47
CA ASP A 26 -5.61 -15.30 -3.98
C ASP A 26 -5.92 -15.38 -2.47
N GLU A 27 -5.53 -14.35 -1.70
CA GLU A 27 -5.62 -14.34 -0.24
C GLU A 27 -6.24 -13.04 0.30
N ALA A 28 -7.14 -13.16 1.27
CA ALA A 28 -7.68 -12.01 1.98
C ALA A 28 -6.61 -11.40 2.89
N SER A 29 -6.31 -10.11 2.69
CA SER A 29 -5.33 -9.37 3.49
C SER A 29 -6.03 -8.35 4.38
N TYR A 30 -5.77 -8.40 5.68
CA TYR A 30 -6.34 -7.44 6.62
C TYR A 30 -5.73 -6.04 6.47
N LEU A 31 -4.40 -5.96 6.27
CA LEU A 31 -3.66 -4.71 6.10
C LEU A 31 -2.77 -4.80 4.85
N VAL A 32 -2.87 -3.80 3.98
CA VAL A 32 -1.97 -3.62 2.84
C VAL A 32 -1.15 -2.37 3.06
N ILE A 33 0.18 -2.51 3.06
CA ILE A 33 1.11 -1.38 3.11
C ILE A 33 1.71 -1.21 1.70
N CYS A 34 1.31 -0.15 1.02
CA CYS A 34 1.77 0.15 -0.34
C CYS A 34 2.73 1.34 -0.32
N THR A 35 3.93 1.17 -0.84
CA THR A 35 4.83 2.31 -1.10
C THR A 35 4.55 2.84 -2.50
N ILE A 36 4.19 4.12 -2.61
CA ILE A 36 3.89 4.72 -3.90
C ILE A 36 5.10 5.49 -4.40
N HIS A 37 5.59 5.06 -5.56
CA HIS A 37 6.45 5.84 -6.43
C HIS A 37 5.58 6.28 -7.61
N VAL A 38 5.63 7.56 -7.95
CA VAL A 38 4.62 8.29 -8.74
C VAL A 38 4.16 7.52 -10.01
N ILE A 39 2.84 7.57 -10.26
CA ILE A 39 2.04 6.99 -11.37
C ILE A 39 1.63 5.52 -11.22
N ASP A 40 2.55 4.56 -11.08
CA ASP A 40 2.19 3.13 -11.17
C ASP A 40 1.49 2.57 -9.92
N GLY A 41 1.82 3.10 -8.74
CA GLY A 41 1.21 2.66 -7.48
C GLY A 41 -0.27 3.02 -7.36
N PHE A 42 -0.68 4.15 -7.92
CA PHE A 42 -2.07 4.61 -7.89
C PHE A 42 -2.95 3.82 -8.85
N ALA A 43 -2.49 3.58 -10.09
CA ALA A 43 -3.22 2.77 -11.06
C ALA A 43 -3.43 1.33 -10.54
N PHE A 44 -2.45 0.78 -9.83
CA PHE A 44 -2.58 -0.50 -9.14
C PHE A 44 -3.71 -0.49 -8.11
N LEU A 45 -3.70 0.50 -7.21
CA LEU A 45 -4.74 0.62 -6.17
C LEU A 45 -6.12 0.80 -6.82
N GLU A 46 -6.26 1.69 -7.80
CA GLU A 46 -7.54 1.96 -8.47
C GLU A 46 -8.13 0.73 -9.17
N THR A 47 -7.30 -0.02 -9.90
CA THR A 47 -7.75 -1.21 -10.65
C THR A 47 -8.05 -2.40 -9.74
N SER A 48 -7.37 -2.48 -8.60
CA SER A 48 -7.29 -3.71 -7.85
C SER A 48 -8.09 -3.67 -6.54
N LEU A 49 -8.15 -2.52 -5.86
CA LEU A 49 -8.91 -2.33 -4.61
C LEU A 49 -10.40 -2.71 -4.70
N PRO A 50 -11.14 -2.41 -5.79
CA PRO A 50 -12.55 -2.80 -5.88
C PRO A 50 -12.78 -4.31 -5.85
N ARG A 51 -11.74 -5.10 -6.16
CA ARG A 51 -11.81 -6.57 -6.29
C ARG A 51 -11.29 -7.30 -5.06
N PHE A 52 -10.58 -6.60 -4.17
CA PHE A 52 -9.92 -7.21 -3.04
C PHE A 52 -10.74 -7.09 -1.77
N LYS A 53 -10.68 -8.14 -0.93
CA LYS A 53 -11.17 -8.08 0.44
C LYS A 53 -10.09 -7.48 1.33
N VAL A 54 -9.75 -6.21 1.10
CA VAL A 54 -8.81 -5.44 1.94
C VAL A 54 -9.60 -4.68 2.98
N ALA A 55 -9.23 -4.84 4.25
CA ALA A 55 -9.87 -4.12 5.35
C ALA A 55 -9.23 -2.74 5.58
N PHE A 56 -7.90 -2.65 5.44
CA PHE A 56 -7.15 -1.40 5.64
C PHE A 56 -6.00 -1.27 4.64
N ILE A 57 -5.84 -0.07 4.10
CA ILE A 57 -4.80 0.35 3.15
C ILE A 57 -4.01 1.48 3.81
N MET A 58 -2.72 1.21 3.99
CA MET A 58 -1.75 2.20 4.40
C MET A 58 -0.86 2.53 3.22
N VAL A 59 -0.78 3.81 2.86
CA VAL A 59 0.10 4.29 1.81
C VAL A 59 1.34 4.91 2.43
N VAL A 60 2.50 4.57 1.90
CA VAL A 60 3.77 5.21 2.25
C VAL A 60 4.20 6.05 1.04
N SER A 61 4.21 7.37 1.19
CA SER A 61 4.72 8.29 0.17
C SER A 61 6.18 8.64 0.43
N THR A 62 6.99 8.65 -0.63
CA THR A 62 8.37 9.15 -0.60
C THR A 62 8.50 10.60 -1.07
N ASP A 63 7.46 11.16 -1.69
CA ASP A 63 7.42 12.55 -2.15
C ASP A 63 6.56 13.44 -1.23
N ASP A 64 6.95 14.71 -1.13
CA ASP A 64 6.20 15.76 -0.42
C ASP A 64 5.00 16.29 -1.25
N SER A 65 4.56 15.53 -2.26
CA SER A 65 3.42 15.88 -3.11
C SER A 65 2.11 15.77 -2.31
N ALA A 66 1.52 16.90 -1.96
CA ALA A 66 0.18 16.96 -1.38
C ALA A 66 -0.87 16.28 -2.28
N ASN A 67 -0.64 16.26 -3.60
CA ASN A 67 -1.52 15.59 -4.55
C ASN A 67 -1.53 14.08 -4.36
N ASP A 68 -0.37 13.47 -4.06
CA ASP A 68 -0.25 12.03 -3.86
C ASP A 68 -0.97 11.60 -2.58
N VAL A 69 -0.89 12.43 -1.54
CA VAL A 69 -1.66 12.23 -0.30
C VAL A 69 -3.16 12.32 -0.58
N CYS A 70 -3.61 13.36 -1.28
CA CYS A 70 -5.02 13.52 -1.64
C CYS A 70 -5.54 12.35 -2.47
N TRP A 71 -4.75 11.87 -3.43
CA TRP A 71 -5.14 10.78 -4.30
C TRP A 71 -5.19 9.44 -3.56
N ALA A 72 -4.23 9.17 -2.67
CA ALA A 72 -4.27 7.99 -1.80
C ALA A 72 -5.55 7.96 -0.94
N LEU A 73 -5.93 9.10 -0.35
CA LEU A 73 -7.15 9.21 0.44
C LEU A 73 -8.42 9.00 -0.41
N GLN A 74 -8.45 9.50 -1.66
CA GLN A 74 -9.55 9.24 -2.59
C GLN A 74 -9.71 7.76 -2.93
N LEU A 75 -8.60 7.01 -2.94
CA LEU A 75 -8.57 5.55 -3.13
C LEU A 75 -8.85 4.78 -1.83
N ARG A 76 -9.43 5.44 -0.83
CA ARG A 76 -9.80 4.87 0.47
C ARG A 76 -8.62 4.41 1.32
N ALA A 77 -7.42 4.96 1.11
CA ALA A 77 -6.35 4.76 2.09
C ALA A 77 -6.76 5.37 3.44
N GLU A 78 -6.66 4.58 4.52
CA GLU A 78 -7.00 5.05 5.86
C GLU A 78 -5.86 5.88 6.45
N VAL A 79 -4.61 5.60 6.06
CA VAL A 79 -3.42 6.30 6.57
C VAL A 79 -2.41 6.52 5.46
N VAL A 80 -1.88 7.74 5.37
CA VAL A 80 -0.73 8.08 4.53
C VAL A 80 0.47 8.42 5.40
N LEU A 81 1.50 7.60 5.35
CA LEU A 81 2.77 7.83 6.03
C LEU A 81 3.76 8.52 5.09
N ARG A 82 4.36 9.61 5.56
CA ARG A 82 5.44 10.29 4.84
C ARG A 82 6.79 9.73 5.27
N LYS A 83 7.60 9.27 4.30
CA LYS A 83 9.00 8.91 4.56
C LYS A 83 9.84 10.18 4.68
N GLN A 84 10.25 10.54 5.90
CA GLN A 84 11.22 11.62 6.11
C GLN A 84 12.62 11.12 5.76
N LEU A 85 13.19 11.60 4.65
CA LEU A 85 14.59 11.35 4.31
C LEU A 85 15.46 12.10 5.33
N GLN A 86 16.19 11.35 6.18
CA GLN A 86 17.21 11.93 7.04
C GLN A 86 18.32 12.47 6.14
N LYS A 87 18.66 13.77 6.30
CA LYS A 87 19.80 14.39 5.62
C LYS A 87 21.11 13.85 6.17
#